data_AF-A0A529HRS4-F1
#
_entry.id   AF-A0A529HRS4-F1
#
_cell.length_a   1.000
_cell.length_b   1.000
_cell.length_c   1.000
_cell.angle_alpha   90.00
_cell.angle_beta   90.00
_cell.angle_gamma   90.00
#
_symmetry.space_group_name_H-M   'P 1'
#
loop_
_entity.id
_entity.type
_entity.pdbx_description
1 polymer ?
#
loop_
_entity_poly.entity_id
_entity_poly.type
_entity_poly.pdbx_seq_one_letter_code
_entity_poly.pdbx_strand_id
1 'polypeptide(L)' 'MPELTKLALPLDIGGVIIRNRVFLAPMSGITDEAFRQRAHRHGAGLVVS' A
#
# COMPACT_ATOMS: atom_id res chain seq x y z
N MET A 1 -20.79 -7.10 -2.88
CA MET A 1 -19.56 -6.28 -2.86
C MET A 1 -18.66 -6.86 -1.78
N PRO A 2 -17.34 -6.95 -1.97
CA PRO A 2 -16.46 -7.30 -0.86
C PRO A 2 -16.67 -6.31 0.29
N GLU A 3 -16.68 -6.81 1.53
CA GLU A 3 -16.64 -5.98 2.73
C GLU A 3 -15.38 -5.11 2.70
N LEU A 4 -15.51 -3.85 2.28
CA LEU A 4 -14.40 -2.90 2.09
C LEU A 4 -13.57 -2.74 3.37
N THR A 5 -14.19 -2.91 4.53
CA THR A 5 -13.57 -2.91 5.86
C THR A 5 -12.43 -3.93 5.98
N LYS A 6 -12.50 -5.05 5.26
CA LYS A 6 -11.43 -6.07 5.25
C LYS A 6 -10.12 -5.53 4.66
N LEU A 7 -10.17 -4.54 3.78
CA LEU A 7 -8.97 -3.94 3.19
C LEU A 7 -8.16 -3.14 4.21
N ALA A 8 -8.80 -2.64 5.27
CA ALA A 8 -8.13 -1.92 6.34
C ALA A 8 -7.44 -2.83 7.37
N LEU A 9 -7.70 -4.14 7.32
CA LEU A 9 -7.07 -5.09 8.23
C LEU A 9 -5.58 -5.28 7.89
N PRO A 10 -4.71 -5.51 8.88
CA PRO A 10 -3.31 -5.82 8.64
C PRO A 10 -3.11 -7.04 7.73
N LEU A 11 -1.95 -7.09 7.08
CA LEU A 11 -1.47 -8.24 6.31
C LEU A 11 -0.05 -8.60 6.75
N ASP A 12 0.16 -9.87 7.07
CA ASP A 12 1.49 -10.44 7.29
C ASP A 12 2.06 -10.92 5.94
N ILE A 13 3.25 -10.44 5.60
CA ILE A 13 4.04 -10.91 4.46
C ILE A 13 5.41 -11.37 4.98
N GLY A 14 5.58 -12.67 5.15
CA GLY A 14 6.87 -13.26 5.57
C GLY A 14 7.37 -12.77 6.92
N GLY A 15 6.48 -12.44 7.86
CA GLY A 15 6.80 -11.88 9.17
C GLY A 15 6.78 -10.35 9.23
N VAL A 16 6.58 -9.67 8.09
CA VAL A 16 6.44 -8.21 8.03
C VAL A 16 4.95 -7.85 8.03
N ILE A 17 4.51 -7.15 9.08
CA ILE A 17 3.13 -6.69 9.21
C ILE A 17 2.93 -5.36 8.47
N ILE A 18 2.07 -5.37 7.46
CA ILE A 18 1.62 -4.18 6.73
C ILE A 18 0.29 -3.73 7.30
N ARG A 19 0.13 -2.42 7.49
CA ARG A 19 -1.02 -1.81 8.17
C ARG A 19 -2.38 -2.05 7.49
N ASN A 20 -2.39 -2.37 6.19
CA ASN A 20 -3.60 -2.62 5.40
C ASN A 20 -3.26 -3.39 4.11
N ARG A 21 -4.31 -3.80 3.37
CA ARG A 21 -4.22 -4.58 2.13
C ARG A 21 -4.33 -3.69 0.87
N VAL A 22 -3.84 -2.45 0.96
CA VAL A 22 -3.86 -1.48 -0.14
C VAL A 22 -2.43 -1.16 -0.54
N PHE A 23 -2.02 -1.58 -1.74
CA PHE A 23 -0.64 -1.41 -2.20
C PHE A 23 -0.57 -0.46 -3.38
N LEU A 24 0.49 0.34 -3.42
CA LEU A 24 0.89 1.03 -4.64
C LEU A 24 1.86 0.13 -5.41
N ALA A 25 1.39 -0.39 -6.55
CA ALA A 25 2.22 -1.17 -7.46
C ALA A 25 3.33 -0.31 -8.09
N PRO A 26 4.52 -0.87 -8.37
CA PRO A 26 5.58 -0.16 -9.08
C PRO A 26 5.17 0.07 -10.55
N MET A 27 5.24 1.33 -10.99
CA MET A 27 4.91 1.72 -12.37
C MET A 27 6.04 2.59 -12.91
N SER A 28 6.79 2.06 -13.89
CA SER A 28 7.99 2.70 -14.45
C SER A 28 7.69 4.13 -14.91
N GLY A 29 8.50 5.08 -14.43
CA GLY A 29 8.34 6.50 -14.74
C GLY A 29 7.13 7.20 -14.10
N ILE A 30 6.28 6.48 -13.34
CA ILE A 30 5.07 7.03 -12.70
C ILE A 30 5.25 7.10 -11.17
N THR A 31 5.62 6.00 -10.52
CA THR A 31 5.71 5.94 -9.06
C THR A 31 7.07 6.43 -8.57
N ASP A 32 7.37 7.71 -8.80
CA ASP A 32 8.54 8.39 -8.24
C ASP A 32 8.45 8.57 -6.71
N GLU A 33 9.48 9.14 -6.10
CA GLU A 33 9.53 9.32 -4.65
C GLU A 33 8.39 10.20 -4.12
N ALA A 34 8.09 11.31 -4.78
CA ALA A 34 7.04 12.23 -4.34
C ALA A 34 5.64 11.57 -4.40
N PHE A 35 5.38 10.80 -5.46
CA PHE A 35 4.15 10.05 -5.63
C PHE A 35 4.00 8.97 -4.56
N ARG A 36 5.05 8.19 -4.30
CA ARG A 36 5.05 7.15 -3.26
C ARG A 36 4.86 7.73 -1.86
N GLN A 37 5.54 8.83 -1.53
CA GLN A 37 5.36 9.51 -0.24
C GLN A 37 3.92 9.99 -0.06
N ARG A 38 3.31 10.56 -1.10
CA ARG A 38 1.90 10.96 -1.08
C ARG A 38 0.99 9.74 -0.89
N ALA A 39 1.16 8.69 -1.68
CA ALA A 39 0.35 7.48 -1.57
C ALA A 39 0.44 6.86 -0.16
N HIS A 40 1.64 6.77 0.40
CA HIS A 40 1.84 6.27 1.76
C HIS A 40 1.21 7.20 2.81
N ARG A 41 1.29 8.53 2.65
CA ARG A 41 0.62 9.47 3.57
C ARG A 41 -0.91 9.36 3.49
N HIS A 42 -1.45 8.99 2.33
CA HIS A 42 -2.90 8.88 2.10
C HIS A 42 -3.46 7.46 2.25
N GLY A 43 -2.68 6.52 2.77
CA GLY A 43 -3.21 5.23 3.21
C GLY A 43 -2.72 3.99 2.47
N ALA A 44 -1.85 4.10 1.46
CA ALA A 44 -1.22 2.90 0.87
C ALA A 44 -0.34 2.20 1.92
N GLY A 45 -0.66 0.96 2.28
CA GLY A 45 0.06 0.18 3.28
C GLY A 45 1.49 -0.15 2.87
N LEU A 46 1.69 -0.39 1.58
CA LEU A 46 3.00 -0.65 0.98
C LEU A 46 3.17 0.18 -0.30
N VAL A 47 4.36 0.73 -0.50
CA VAL A 47 4.81 1.38 -1.73
C VAL A 47 6.15 0.74 -2.12
N VAL A 48 6.41 0.60 -3.43
CA VAL A 48 7.61 -0.09 -3.95
C VAL A 48 8.42 0.88 -4.81
N SER A 49 9.74 0.88 -4.61
CA SER A 49 10.73 1.69 -5.34
C SER A 49 11.53 0.84 -6.32
#